data_AF-A0A9N8E9N8-F1
#
_entry.id   AF-A0A9N8E9N8-F1
#
_cell.length_a   1.000
_cell.length_b   1.000
_cell.length_c   1.000
_cell.angle_alpha   90.00
_cell.angle_beta   90.00
_cell.angle_gamma   90.00
#
_symmetry.space_group_name_H-M   'P 1'
#
loop_
_entity.id
_entity.type
_entity.pdbx_description
1 polymer ?
#
loop_
_entity_poly.entity_id
_entity_poly.type
_entity_poly.pdbx_seq_one_letter_code
_entity_poly.pdbx_strand_id
1 'polypeptide(L)'
;MSSADTHENGQVVVVGSANQDLISYTSAVPVIGQTVMGKTFETTCGGKGANQAVAAASLGMVPVSMVCRVAEDVFGQSLLNNFRNSGVIFDEESTVLKEQGSSGVAAITVDTKSGDNMIIVTPGTNFLLSAADVRRELENQSTKPAVVLVQLEIVPEAALEALKVGRELGAITILNTAPAPEDYSLDDFLPYIDILIPNETELQAITGGTPEDDEEKLARMLLEKGVKKVLVTLGARGAMIVEKTDEDEVKVTKVEAPDDLPCKNDPVEDTIGAGDAFCGALSTYLTAGLPLSDAANRACGVASMSVRKRGAQTSYPTPDILPECLQLPSNLAKSTTTSSKKQITFVTGNKKKLEEVEQLLLPDADSIPFTLTNRKVDLPELQGNDPAEIAKEKCRLAAQSVNGPVLTEDTSLCFNALNGLPGPYIKWFLEKCGHAGLNNMLDGFEDKSAYAQTVAAFTMGPGEEIHVFDGRTDGKIVSARGKLDFGWDPIFEPHEGGGKTYAEMENEEKNAISHRGRSFAKLKGYLSSL
;
A
#
# COMPACT_ATOMS: atom_id res chain seq x y z
N MET A 1 32.84 0.98 23.69
CA MET A 1 33.56 1.35 22.45
C MET A 1 32.79 0.68 21.31
N SER A 2 32.28 1.34 20.28
CA SER A 2 32.34 2.72 19.83
C SER A 2 31.01 3.11 19.17
N SER A 3 30.78 4.43 19.09
CA SER A 3 30.02 5.15 18.07
C SER A 3 28.58 4.74 17.79
N ALA A 4 27.66 5.63 18.15
CA ALA A 4 26.60 6.14 17.28
C ALA A 4 26.76 5.76 15.80
N ASP A 5 26.29 4.58 15.43
CA ASP A 5 26.04 4.23 14.04
C ASP A 5 24.69 4.85 13.69
N THR A 6 24.78 5.90 12.91
CA THR A 6 23.68 6.64 12.29
C THR A 6 22.66 5.67 11.69
N HIS A 7 21.42 5.69 12.20
CA HIS A 7 20.24 5.01 11.65
C HIS A 7 19.88 5.57 10.25
N GLU A 8 20.72 5.34 9.26
CA GLU A 8 20.44 5.74 7.89
C GLU A 8 19.82 4.56 7.13
N ASN A 9 18.50 4.63 6.93
CA ASN A 9 17.65 3.76 6.11
C ASN A 9 17.18 2.45 6.74
N GLY A 10 16.72 2.50 8.00
CA GLY A 10 15.94 1.42 8.57
C GLY A 10 14.48 1.43 8.10
N GLN A 11 13.80 0.29 8.21
CA GLN A 11 12.35 0.19 8.03
C GLN A 11 11.66 -0.37 9.28
N VAL A 12 10.35 -0.15 9.38
CA VAL A 12 9.48 -0.90 10.29
C VAL A 12 9.07 -2.19 9.59
N VAL A 13 9.28 -3.34 10.22
CA VAL A 13 8.68 -4.60 9.76
C VAL A 13 7.67 -5.06 10.79
N VAL A 14 6.41 -5.16 10.38
CA VAL A 14 5.32 -5.67 11.22
C VAL A 14 5.12 -7.15 10.90
N VAL A 15 5.15 -8.00 11.92
CA VAL A 15 4.85 -9.44 11.79
C VAL A 15 3.58 -9.73 12.58
N GLY A 16 2.50 -10.07 11.90
CA GLY A 16 1.21 -10.16 12.59
C GLY A 16 0.02 -10.52 11.71
N SER A 17 -1.15 -10.25 12.27
CA SER A 17 -2.44 -10.61 11.69
C SER A 17 -2.93 -9.63 10.63
N ALA A 18 -3.72 -10.15 9.70
CA ALA A 18 -4.59 -9.36 8.82
C ALA A 18 -5.99 -9.98 8.84
N ASN A 19 -7.00 -9.19 9.20
CA ASN A 19 -8.39 -9.64 9.30
C ASN A 19 -9.30 -8.77 8.43
N GLN A 20 -10.30 -9.39 7.82
CA GLN A 20 -11.44 -8.66 7.29
C GLN A 20 -12.48 -8.49 8.40
N ASP A 21 -12.81 -7.26 8.74
CA ASP A 21 -13.86 -6.95 9.69
C ASP A 21 -15.21 -6.89 8.96
N LEU A 22 -16.21 -7.58 9.51
CA LEU A 22 -17.58 -7.66 9.01
C LEU A 22 -18.52 -7.09 10.07
N ILE A 23 -18.93 -5.84 9.89
CA ILE A 23 -19.61 -5.06 10.93
C ILE A 23 -21.09 -4.97 10.63
N SER A 24 -21.91 -5.52 11.52
CA SER A 24 -23.38 -5.42 11.50
C SER A 24 -23.86 -4.43 12.56
N TYR A 25 -24.45 -3.32 12.13
CA TYR A 25 -25.04 -2.34 13.04
C TYR A 25 -26.49 -2.69 13.34
N THR A 26 -26.84 -2.81 14.62
CA THR A 26 -28.18 -3.23 15.07
C THR A 26 -28.77 -2.24 16.07
N SER A 27 -30.04 -2.42 16.45
CA SER A 27 -30.68 -1.64 17.52
C SER A 27 -30.35 -2.13 18.94
N ALA A 28 -29.78 -3.34 19.02
CA ALA A 28 -29.35 -4.04 20.22
C ALA A 28 -28.50 -5.24 19.79
N VAL A 29 -27.45 -5.57 20.55
CA VAL A 29 -26.71 -6.82 20.37
C VAL A 29 -27.67 -8.00 20.64
N PRO A 30 -27.75 -9.02 19.75
CA PRO A 30 -28.68 -10.13 19.92
C PRO A 30 -28.32 -10.96 21.16
N VAL A 31 -29.34 -11.39 21.90
CA VAL A 31 -29.18 -12.40 22.95
C VAL A 31 -29.29 -13.82 22.39
N ILE A 32 -28.88 -14.83 23.16
CA ILE A 32 -28.91 -16.24 22.75
C ILE A 32 -30.33 -16.63 22.27
N GLY A 33 -30.41 -17.17 21.06
CA GLY A 33 -31.67 -17.61 20.43
C GLY A 33 -32.49 -16.49 19.76
N GLN A 34 -32.03 -15.25 19.81
CA GLN A 34 -32.70 -14.12 19.16
C GLN A 34 -32.17 -13.89 17.74
N THR A 35 -33.07 -13.60 16.80
CA THR A 35 -32.71 -13.01 15.50
C THR A 35 -33.09 -11.53 15.52
N VAL A 36 -32.15 -10.66 15.16
CA VAL A 36 -32.35 -9.21 15.09
C VAL A 36 -32.13 -8.74 13.65
N MET A 37 -32.97 -7.84 13.17
CA MET A 37 -32.76 -7.20 11.87
C MET A 37 -31.67 -6.13 11.98
N GLY A 38 -30.64 -6.26 11.16
CA GLY A 38 -29.58 -5.24 11.02
C GLY A 38 -30.12 -3.95 10.38
N LYS A 39 -29.43 -2.84 10.64
CA LYS A 39 -29.69 -1.53 10.05
C LYS A 39 -28.78 -1.27 8.86
N THR A 40 -27.48 -1.41 9.07
CA THR A 40 -26.42 -1.23 8.07
C THR A 40 -25.35 -2.29 8.25
N PHE A 41 -24.60 -2.55 7.18
CA PHE A 41 -23.50 -3.51 7.17
C PHE A 41 -22.29 -2.89 6.48
N GLU A 42 -21.12 -3.04 7.09
CA GLU A 42 -19.86 -2.49 6.58
C GLU A 42 -18.78 -3.57 6.59
N THR A 43 -17.86 -3.47 5.63
CA THR A 43 -16.68 -4.35 5.54
C THR A 43 -15.44 -3.48 5.55
N THR A 44 -14.58 -3.66 6.55
CA THR A 44 -13.34 -2.89 6.71
C THR A 44 -12.14 -3.80 6.87
N CYS A 45 -10.95 -3.30 6.55
CA CYS A 45 -9.72 -4.03 6.82
C CYS A 45 -9.29 -3.79 8.27
N GLY A 46 -8.89 -4.87 8.94
CA GLY A 46 -8.54 -4.91 10.35
C GLY A 46 -7.46 -5.95 10.65
N GLY A 47 -7.40 -6.40 11.90
CA GLY A 47 -6.30 -7.19 12.44
C GLY A 47 -5.19 -6.27 12.97
N LYS A 48 -4.71 -6.55 14.19
CA LYS A 48 -3.78 -5.66 14.90
C LYS A 48 -2.49 -5.43 14.13
N GLY A 49 -1.95 -6.47 13.50
CA GLY A 49 -0.75 -6.34 12.67
C GLY A 49 -0.97 -5.40 11.49
N ALA A 50 -2.01 -5.64 10.70
CA ALA A 50 -2.40 -4.78 9.59
C ALA A 50 -2.70 -3.34 10.04
N ASN A 51 -3.42 -3.16 11.14
CA ASN A 51 -3.71 -1.85 11.71
C ASN A 51 -2.44 -1.09 12.09
N GLN A 52 -1.49 -1.76 12.74
CA GLN A 52 -0.22 -1.15 13.15
C GLN A 52 0.68 -0.83 11.96
N ALA A 53 0.70 -1.69 10.94
CA ALA A 53 1.42 -1.45 9.69
C ALA A 53 0.85 -0.27 8.92
N VAL A 54 -0.48 -0.19 8.78
CA VAL A 54 -1.16 0.92 8.10
C VAL A 54 -1.00 2.23 8.89
N ALA A 55 -1.07 2.18 10.22
CA ALA A 55 -0.79 3.35 11.06
C ALA A 55 0.63 3.87 10.85
N ALA A 56 1.64 3.00 10.86
CA ALA A 56 3.02 3.38 10.59
C ALA A 56 3.19 3.98 9.18
N ALA A 57 2.63 3.31 8.16
CA ALA A 57 2.75 3.74 6.77
C ALA A 57 2.02 5.07 6.50
N SER A 58 0.88 5.31 7.16
CA SER A 58 0.08 6.53 7.02
C SER A 58 0.85 7.80 7.38
N LEU A 59 1.84 7.71 8.27
CA LEU A 59 2.67 8.85 8.64
C LEU A 59 3.67 9.25 7.53
N GLY A 60 3.94 8.37 6.58
CA GLY A 60 4.80 8.66 5.41
C GLY A 60 6.26 8.99 5.74
N MET A 61 6.74 8.65 6.94
CA MET A 61 8.07 9.06 7.42
C MET A 61 9.17 8.02 7.12
N VAL A 62 8.84 6.73 7.17
CA VAL A 62 9.79 5.62 7.00
C VAL A 62 9.13 4.48 6.20
N PRO A 63 9.90 3.61 5.52
CA PRO A 63 9.34 2.44 4.87
C PRO A 63 8.73 1.47 5.89
N VAL A 64 7.62 0.84 5.51
CA VAL A 64 6.91 -0.14 6.35
C VAL A 64 6.62 -1.38 5.54
N SER A 65 7.04 -2.53 6.05
CA SER A 65 6.74 -3.85 5.48
C SER A 65 5.86 -4.67 6.40
N MET A 66 5.00 -5.52 5.83
CA MET A 66 4.13 -6.46 6.53
C MET A 66 4.50 -7.90 6.20
N VAL A 67 4.65 -8.72 7.23
CA VAL A 67 4.79 -10.18 7.14
C VAL A 67 3.55 -10.82 7.75
N CYS A 68 2.69 -11.38 6.91
CA CYS A 68 1.45 -12.04 7.31
C CYS A 68 1.07 -13.19 6.38
N ARG A 69 -0.12 -13.77 6.59
CA ARG A 69 -0.74 -14.75 5.71
C ARG A 69 -2.19 -14.41 5.44
N VAL A 70 -2.56 -14.34 4.17
CA VAL A 70 -3.95 -14.22 3.71
C VAL A 70 -4.30 -15.40 2.79
N ALA A 71 -5.59 -15.74 2.67
CA ALA A 71 -6.01 -16.76 1.73
C ALA A 71 -6.18 -16.18 0.32
N GLU A 72 -6.16 -17.05 -0.69
CA GLU A 72 -6.58 -16.72 -2.06
C GLU A 72 -8.12 -16.63 -2.15
N ASP A 73 -8.71 -15.69 -1.40
CA ASP A 73 -10.14 -15.40 -1.37
C ASP A 73 -10.43 -13.89 -1.54
N VAL A 74 -11.71 -13.54 -1.58
CA VAL A 74 -12.14 -12.14 -1.78
C VAL A 74 -11.66 -11.21 -0.65
N PHE A 75 -11.52 -11.74 0.57
CA PHE A 75 -11.06 -10.99 1.72
C PHE A 75 -9.54 -10.80 1.70
N GLY A 76 -8.79 -11.82 1.29
CA GLY A 76 -7.35 -11.72 1.07
C GLY A 76 -7.05 -10.68 0.01
N GLN A 77 -7.76 -10.70 -1.12
CA GLN A 77 -7.61 -9.66 -2.15
C GLN A 77 -7.96 -8.25 -1.65
N SER A 78 -9.01 -8.12 -0.82
CA SER A 78 -9.37 -6.86 -0.16
C SER A 78 -8.22 -6.34 0.72
N LEU A 79 -7.65 -7.20 1.57
CA LEU A 79 -6.53 -6.87 2.47
C LEU A 79 -5.27 -6.47 1.70
N LEU A 80 -4.89 -7.20 0.66
CA LEU A 80 -3.72 -6.88 -0.17
C LEU A 80 -3.89 -5.54 -0.90
N ASN A 81 -5.09 -5.26 -1.42
CA ASN A 81 -5.38 -3.96 -2.03
C ASN A 81 -5.28 -2.83 -1.02
N ASN A 82 -5.74 -3.05 0.21
CA ASN A 82 -5.62 -2.08 1.29
C ASN A 82 -4.16 -1.79 1.65
N PHE A 83 -3.30 -2.82 1.71
CA PHE A 83 -1.86 -2.63 1.92
C PHE A 83 -1.23 -1.78 0.80
N ARG A 84 -1.53 -2.09 -0.47
CA ARG A 84 -1.05 -1.30 -1.62
C ARG A 84 -1.47 0.16 -1.52
N ASN A 85 -2.74 0.41 -1.21
CA ASN A 85 -3.28 1.76 -1.10
C ASN A 85 -2.71 2.55 0.08
N SER A 86 -2.33 1.85 1.15
CA SER A 86 -1.78 2.46 2.38
C SER A 86 -0.26 2.61 2.34
N GLY A 87 0.41 2.20 1.25
CA GLY A 87 1.87 2.25 1.14
C GLY A 87 2.61 1.20 1.99
N VAL A 88 1.93 0.14 2.41
CA VAL A 88 2.55 -0.99 3.12
C VAL A 88 3.17 -1.94 2.11
N ILE A 89 4.46 -2.24 2.28
CA ILE A 89 5.23 -3.15 1.45
C ILE A 89 4.95 -4.59 1.88
N PHE A 90 4.75 -5.49 0.94
CA PHE A 90 4.61 -6.93 1.19
C PHE A 90 5.02 -7.71 -0.06
N ASP A 91 5.44 -8.97 0.14
CA ASP A 91 5.63 -9.92 -0.95
C ASP A 91 4.34 -10.73 -1.13
N GLU A 92 3.66 -10.55 -2.26
CA GLU A 92 2.40 -11.22 -2.56
C GLU A 92 2.57 -12.74 -2.70
N GLU A 93 3.69 -13.21 -3.26
CA GLU A 93 3.92 -14.64 -3.45
C GLU A 93 4.08 -15.35 -2.11
N SER A 94 4.79 -14.72 -1.16
CA SER A 94 4.96 -15.29 0.17
C SER A 94 3.73 -15.09 1.06
N THR A 95 2.99 -13.99 0.89
CA THR A 95 1.84 -13.63 1.74
C THR A 95 0.57 -14.46 1.44
N VAL A 96 0.35 -14.85 0.18
CA VAL A 96 -0.88 -15.54 -0.24
C VAL A 96 -0.75 -17.06 -0.12
N LEU A 97 -1.59 -17.67 0.71
CA LEU A 97 -1.74 -19.13 0.77
C LEU A 97 -2.77 -19.59 -0.26
N LYS A 98 -2.29 -20.31 -1.27
CA LYS A 98 -3.14 -20.94 -2.29
C LYS A 98 -3.77 -22.20 -1.74
N GLU A 99 -5.07 -22.37 -1.97
CA GLU A 99 -5.85 -23.57 -1.64
C GLU A 99 -5.86 -23.98 -0.15
N GLN A 100 -5.54 -23.06 0.79
CA GLN A 100 -5.54 -23.34 2.24
C GLN A 100 -6.33 -22.30 3.04
N GLY A 101 -7.30 -22.80 3.81
CA GLY A 101 -8.01 -22.01 4.82
C GLY A 101 -8.90 -20.90 4.23
N SER A 102 -9.18 -19.91 5.07
CA SER A 102 -9.86 -18.66 4.72
C SER A 102 -9.08 -17.53 5.34
N SER A 103 -9.14 -16.33 4.76
CA SER A 103 -8.55 -15.15 5.39
C SER A 103 -9.13 -14.93 6.77
N GLY A 104 -8.36 -14.32 7.67
CA GLY A 104 -8.85 -13.99 9.01
C GLY A 104 -10.08 -13.07 8.93
N VAL A 105 -11.05 -13.28 9.82
CA VAL A 105 -12.30 -12.50 9.86
C VAL A 105 -12.64 -12.12 11.28
N ALA A 106 -13.05 -10.88 11.50
CA ALA A 106 -13.73 -10.46 12.72
C ALA A 106 -15.21 -10.17 12.40
N ALA A 107 -16.13 -11.00 12.90
CA ALA A 107 -17.56 -10.74 12.82
C ALA A 107 -17.98 -9.87 14.00
N ILE A 108 -18.37 -8.64 13.71
CA ILE A 108 -18.63 -7.59 14.70
C ILE A 108 -20.11 -7.21 14.65
N THR A 109 -20.78 -7.23 15.78
CA THR A 109 -22.12 -6.65 15.95
C THR A 109 -22.03 -5.44 16.85
N VAL A 110 -22.60 -4.30 16.43
CA VAL A 110 -22.57 -3.04 17.20
C VAL A 110 -23.97 -2.53 17.46
N ASP A 111 -24.31 -2.25 18.72
CA ASP A 111 -25.51 -1.52 19.10
C ASP A 111 -25.36 -0.04 18.77
N THR A 112 -26.16 0.45 17.83
CA THR A 112 -26.16 1.86 17.39
C THR A 112 -26.58 2.89 18.44
N LYS A 113 -27.14 2.47 19.58
CA LYS A 113 -27.55 3.37 20.67
C LYS A 113 -26.51 3.46 21.77
N SER A 114 -26.02 2.32 22.26
CA SER A 114 -25.04 2.29 23.36
C SER A 114 -23.59 2.30 22.88
N GLY A 115 -23.32 1.82 21.66
CA GLY A 115 -21.97 1.55 21.18
C GLY A 115 -21.42 0.20 21.61
N ASP A 116 -22.17 -0.58 22.41
CA ASP A 116 -21.74 -1.91 22.84
C ASP A 116 -21.53 -2.83 21.64
N ASN A 117 -20.53 -3.71 21.73
CA ASN A 117 -20.19 -4.61 20.65
C ASN A 117 -20.04 -6.07 21.10
N MET A 118 -20.18 -6.97 20.14
CA MET A 118 -19.82 -8.38 20.24
C MET A 118 -18.94 -8.72 19.05
N ILE A 119 -17.78 -9.32 19.31
CA ILE A 119 -16.77 -9.63 18.30
C ILE A 119 -16.46 -11.12 18.34
N ILE A 120 -16.52 -11.77 17.19
CA ILE A 120 -16.06 -13.15 16.99
C ILE A 120 -14.90 -13.11 16.01
N VAL A 121 -13.70 -13.41 16.48
CA VAL A 121 -12.51 -13.49 15.64
C VAL A 121 -12.31 -14.94 15.18
N THR A 122 -12.21 -15.13 13.88
CA THR A 122 -11.81 -16.39 13.24
C THR A 122 -10.45 -16.17 12.61
N PRO A 123 -9.35 -16.67 13.21
CA PRO A 123 -7.99 -16.31 12.78
C PRO A 123 -7.65 -16.70 11.34
N GLY A 124 -8.25 -17.77 10.81
CA GLY A 124 -8.03 -18.20 9.44
C GLY A 124 -6.55 -18.47 9.14
N THR A 125 -6.06 -17.96 8.01
CA THR A 125 -4.66 -18.09 7.58
C THR A 125 -3.66 -17.42 8.51
N ASN A 126 -4.05 -16.50 9.41
CA ASN A 126 -3.12 -15.92 10.39
C ASN A 126 -2.46 -17.00 11.26
N PHE A 127 -3.17 -18.10 11.53
CA PHE A 127 -2.63 -19.23 12.30
C PHE A 127 -1.84 -20.24 11.45
N LEU A 128 -1.68 -19.98 10.15
CA LEU A 128 -0.84 -20.75 9.24
C LEU A 128 0.50 -20.04 8.96
N LEU A 129 0.75 -18.86 9.54
CA LEU A 129 2.06 -18.22 9.49
C LEU A 129 3.05 -19.02 10.34
N SER A 130 3.99 -19.71 9.71
CA SER A 130 4.96 -20.53 10.44
C SER A 130 6.20 -19.74 10.88
N ALA A 131 6.90 -20.22 11.91
CA ALA A 131 8.19 -19.65 12.32
C ALA A 131 9.22 -19.65 11.16
N ALA A 132 9.22 -20.70 10.33
CA ALA A 132 10.12 -20.79 9.18
C ALA A 132 9.80 -19.73 8.10
N ASP A 133 8.51 -19.42 7.91
CA ASP A 133 8.11 -18.32 7.05
C ASP A 133 8.61 -16.98 7.59
N VAL A 134 8.34 -16.69 8.87
CA VAL A 134 8.78 -15.45 9.52
C VAL A 134 10.28 -15.24 9.38
N ARG A 135 11.09 -16.25 9.70
CA ARG A 135 12.55 -16.17 9.56
C ARG A 135 12.96 -15.83 8.13
N ARG A 136 12.45 -16.59 7.15
CA ARG A 136 12.76 -16.37 5.73
C ARG A 136 12.39 -14.95 5.29
N GLU A 137 11.19 -14.49 5.62
CA GLU A 137 10.73 -13.16 5.20
C GLU A 137 11.54 -12.03 5.86
N LEU A 138 11.93 -12.17 7.13
CA LEU A 138 12.75 -11.17 7.82
C LEU A 138 14.19 -11.13 7.30
N GLU A 139 14.80 -12.28 7.02
CA GLU A 139 16.16 -12.37 6.49
C GLU A 139 16.26 -11.87 5.04
N ASN A 140 15.19 -12.02 4.24
CA ASN A 140 15.15 -11.62 2.83
C ASN A 140 14.72 -10.16 2.59
N GLN A 141 14.50 -9.36 3.65
CA GLN A 141 14.13 -7.96 3.50
C GLN A 141 15.20 -7.18 2.72
N SER A 142 14.77 -6.43 1.70
CA SER A 142 15.69 -5.58 0.91
C SER A 142 16.28 -4.43 1.74
N THR A 143 15.52 -3.96 2.74
CA THR A 143 15.94 -2.93 3.70
C THR A 143 16.01 -3.57 5.07
N LYS A 144 17.09 -3.33 5.83
CA LYS A 144 17.19 -3.92 7.18
C LYS A 144 16.10 -3.36 8.11
N PRO A 145 15.45 -4.22 8.91
CA PRO A 145 14.53 -3.75 9.93
C PRO A 145 15.31 -2.93 10.98
N ALA A 146 14.85 -1.70 11.24
CA ALA A 146 15.25 -0.97 12.44
C ALA A 146 14.33 -1.29 13.62
N VAL A 147 13.06 -1.59 13.32
CA VAL A 147 12.06 -2.05 14.29
C VAL A 147 11.37 -3.30 13.74
N VAL A 148 11.24 -4.33 14.57
CA VAL A 148 10.34 -5.47 14.33
C VAL A 148 9.21 -5.38 15.35
N LEU A 149 7.98 -5.15 14.86
CA LEU A 149 6.78 -4.98 15.68
C LEU A 149 5.88 -6.22 15.54
N VAL A 150 5.52 -6.82 16.67
CA VAL A 150 4.78 -8.09 16.75
C VAL A 150 3.57 -7.95 17.67
N GLN A 151 2.49 -8.67 17.37
CA GLN A 151 1.30 -8.82 18.23
C GLN A 151 0.94 -10.31 18.40
N LEU A 152 -0.07 -10.61 19.21
CA LEU A 152 -0.43 -11.99 19.60
C LEU A 152 -1.69 -12.53 18.89
N GLU A 153 -1.99 -12.06 17.68
CA GLU A 153 -3.06 -12.57 16.80
C GLU A 153 -2.57 -13.59 15.75
N ILE A 154 -1.36 -14.11 15.92
CA ILE A 154 -0.75 -15.19 15.14
C ILE A 154 -0.33 -16.32 16.08
N VAL A 155 0.13 -17.45 15.53
CA VAL A 155 0.62 -18.56 16.39
C VAL A 155 1.83 -18.13 17.23
N PRO A 156 1.92 -18.52 18.51
CA PRO A 156 2.96 -18.06 19.43
C PRO A 156 4.39 -18.34 18.93
N GLU A 157 4.60 -19.46 18.25
CA GLU A 157 5.90 -19.85 17.70
C GLU A 157 6.39 -18.87 16.63
N ALA A 158 5.48 -18.35 15.80
CA ALA A 158 5.81 -17.37 14.78
C ALA A 158 6.10 -15.99 15.39
N ALA A 159 5.32 -15.58 16.39
CA ALA A 159 5.56 -14.34 17.13
C ALA A 159 6.91 -14.37 17.88
N LEU A 160 7.24 -15.48 18.54
CA LEU A 160 8.53 -15.67 19.20
C LEU A 160 9.71 -15.65 18.21
N GLU A 161 9.56 -16.32 17.06
CA GLU A 161 10.60 -16.33 16.04
C GLU A 161 10.84 -14.93 15.45
N ALA A 162 9.80 -14.13 15.27
CA ALA A 162 9.93 -12.74 14.81
C ALA A 162 10.81 -11.91 15.76
N LEU A 163 10.61 -12.05 17.07
CA LEU A 163 11.41 -11.36 18.08
C LEU A 163 12.87 -11.85 18.09
N LYS A 164 13.10 -13.16 17.96
CA LYS A 164 14.45 -13.73 17.87
C LYS A 164 15.21 -13.20 16.66
N VAL A 165 14.62 -13.34 15.48
CA VAL A 165 15.25 -12.93 14.21
C VAL A 165 15.41 -11.42 14.15
N GLY A 166 14.42 -10.65 14.60
CA GLY A 166 14.53 -9.19 14.68
C GLY A 166 15.74 -8.74 15.49
N ARG A 167 15.97 -9.37 16.65
CA ARG A 167 17.15 -9.13 17.48
C ARG A 167 18.46 -9.58 16.82
N GLU A 168 18.48 -10.74 16.16
CA GLU A 168 19.63 -11.22 15.38
C GLU A 168 20.03 -10.23 14.28
N LEU A 169 19.04 -9.57 13.66
CA LEU A 169 19.24 -8.55 12.63
C LEU A 169 19.61 -7.17 13.19
N GLY A 170 19.62 -7.01 14.52
CA GLY A 170 19.94 -5.76 15.21
C GLY A 170 18.79 -4.74 15.27
N ALA A 171 17.55 -5.18 14.99
CA ALA A 171 16.36 -4.34 15.13
C ALA A 171 15.95 -4.19 16.60
N ILE A 172 15.29 -3.08 16.92
CA ILE A 172 14.53 -2.93 18.16
C ILE A 172 13.30 -3.83 18.07
N THR A 173 13.16 -4.76 19.01
CA THR A 173 12.02 -5.68 19.05
C THR A 173 10.92 -5.17 19.95
N ILE A 174 9.72 -5.02 19.39
CA ILE A 174 8.53 -4.53 20.09
C ILE A 174 7.47 -5.63 20.09
N LEU A 175 6.97 -5.99 21.28
CA LEU A 175 5.81 -6.86 21.42
C LEU A 175 4.65 -6.08 22.00
N ASN A 176 3.56 -5.95 21.25
CA ASN A 176 2.27 -5.54 21.79
C ASN A 176 1.50 -6.79 22.24
N THR A 177 1.16 -6.88 23.53
CA THR A 177 0.58 -8.09 24.16
C THR A 177 -0.92 -8.21 23.91
N ALA A 178 -1.37 -7.87 22.70
CA ALA A 178 -2.77 -7.79 22.36
C ALA A 178 -3.14 -8.86 21.31
N PRO A 179 -4.18 -9.68 21.57
CA PRO A 179 -4.84 -9.87 22.87
C PRO A 179 -3.87 -10.49 23.90
N ALA A 180 -4.16 -10.32 25.19
CA ALA A 180 -3.40 -10.99 26.23
C ALA A 180 -3.56 -12.52 26.10
N PRO A 181 -2.47 -13.30 26.20
CA PRO A 181 -2.54 -14.75 26.07
C PRO A 181 -3.28 -15.37 27.25
N GLU A 182 -4.15 -16.34 26.98
CA GLU A 182 -4.92 -17.08 28.00
C GLU A 182 -4.34 -18.48 28.28
N ASP A 183 -3.68 -19.08 27.29
CA ASP A 183 -3.30 -20.49 27.24
C ASP A 183 -1.78 -20.73 27.24
N TYR A 184 -0.96 -19.68 27.23
CA TYR A 184 0.50 -19.77 27.34
C TYR A 184 1.11 -18.57 28.08
N SER A 185 2.32 -18.77 28.61
CA SER A 185 3.10 -17.72 29.27
C SER A 185 4.03 -17.00 28.29
N LEU A 186 4.29 -15.71 28.53
CA LEU A 186 5.26 -14.93 27.77
C LEU A 186 6.71 -15.08 28.28
N ASP A 187 6.98 -15.91 29.29
CA ASP A 187 8.31 -16.01 29.91
C ASP A 187 9.43 -16.33 28.89
N ASP A 188 9.16 -17.16 27.87
CA ASP A 188 10.12 -17.49 26.80
C ASP A 188 10.35 -16.35 25.80
N PHE A 189 9.42 -15.38 25.74
CA PHE A 189 9.49 -14.21 24.87
C PHE A 189 10.35 -13.11 25.47
N LEU A 190 10.27 -12.90 26.79
CA LEU A 190 10.86 -11.75 27.50
C LEU A 190 12.33 -11.48 27.15
N PRO A 191 13.22 -12.50 27.03
CA PRO A 191 14.63 -12.26 26.69
C PRO A 191 14.84 -11.60 25.33
N TYR A 192 13.86 -11.67 24.43
CA TYR A 192 13.94 -11.17 23.05
C TYR A 192 13.15 -9.88 22.84
N ILE A 193 12.62 -9.26 23.89
CA ILE A 193 11.79 -8.06 23.81
C ILE A 193 12.59 -6.85 24.33
N ASP A 194 12.76 -5.84 23.48
CA ASP A 194 13.31 -4.55 23.91
C ASP A 194 12.23 -3.63 24.51
N ILE A 195 11.02 -3.64 23.93
CA ILE A 195 9.87 -2.85 24.40
C ILE A 195 8.62 -3.73 24.42
N LEU A 196 8.04 -3.91 25.61
CA LEU A 196 6.75 -4.59 25.80
C LEU A 196 5.64 -3.56 25.95
N ILE A 197 4.56 -3.68 25.16
CA ILE A 197 3.45 -2.72 25.14
C ILE A 197 2.12 -3.40 25.49
N PRO A 198 1.72 -3.41 26.77
CA PRO A 198 0.36 -3.75 27.18
C PRO A 198 -0.54 -2.51 27.34
N ASN A 199 -1.85 -2.70 27.26
CA ASN A 199 -2.80 -1.82 27.94
C ASN A 199 -3.02 -2.24 29.41
N GLU A 200 -3.83 -1.50 30.17
CA GLU A 200 -4.12 -1.79 31.58
C GLU A 200 -4.64 -3.21 31.82
N THR A 201 -5.61 -3.66 31.01
CA THR A 201 -6.23 -4.99 31.16
C THR A 201 -5.29 -6.12 30.74
N GLU A 202 -4.51 -5.90 29.68
CA GLU A 202 -3.51 -6.85 29.19
C GLU A 202 -2.36 -6.98 30.18
N LEU A 203 -1.93 -5.86 30.79
CA LEU A 203 -0.90 -5.83 31.81
C LEU A 203 -1.31 -6.67 33.01
N GLN A 204 -2.53 -6.47 33.52
CA GLN A 204 -3.09 -7.29 34.60
C GLN A 204 -3.12 -8.78 34.25
N ALA A 205 -3.58 -9.11 33.04
CA ALA A 205 -3.67 -10.50 32.58
C ALA A 205 -2.29 -11.19 32.53
N ILE A 206 -1.28 -10.56 31.91
CA ILE A 206 0.06 -11.16 31.74
C ILE A 206 0.87 -11.22 33.04
N THR A 207 0.55 -10.37 34.03
CA THR A 207 1.20 -10.42 35.35
C THR A 207 0.44 -11.26 36.38
N GLY A 208 -0.80 -11.65 36.09
CA GLY A 208 -1.72 -12.24 37.07
C GLY A 208 -2.09 -11.26 38.19
N GLY A 209 -2.08 -9.95 37.90
CA GLY A 209 -2.40 -8.88 38.85
C GLY A 209 -3.90 -8.77 39.12
N THR A 210 -4.27 -8.09 40.19
CA THR A 210 -5.68 -7.79 40.51
C THR A 210 -6.04 -6.34 40.17
N PRO A 211 -7.33 -5.97 40.10
CA PRO A 211 -7.75 -4.60 39.80
C PRO A 211 -7.26 -3.55 40.81
N GLU A 212 -6.83 -3.97 42.00
CA GLU A 212 -6.25 -3.11 43.03
C GLU A 212 -4.75 -2.84 42.85
N ASP A 213 -4.06 -3.62 42.02
CA ASP A 213 -2.66 -3.41 41.73
C ASP A 213 -2.46 -2.21 40.80
N ASP A 214 -1.58 -1.29 41.18
CA ASP A 214 -1.22 -0.15 40.35
C ASP A 214 -0.38 -0.59 39.13
N GLU A 215 -0.53 0.13 38.02
CA GLU A 215 0.10 -0.21 36.74
C GLU A 215 1.64 -0.18 36.83
N GLU A 216 2.20 0.64 37.73
CA GLU A 216 3.64 0.78 37.89
C GLU A 216 4.22 -0.46 38.55
N LYS A 217 3.57 -0.98 39.60
CA LYS A 217 3.92 -2.23 40.28
C LYS A 217 3.89 -3.41 39.31
N LEU A 218 2.85 -3.53 38.50
CA LEU A 218 2.72 -4.61 37.53
C LEU A 218 3.82 -4.53 36.44
N ALA A 219 4.10 -3.33 35.93
CA ALA A 219 5.19 -3.12 34.98
C ALA A 219 6.57 -3.43 35.59
N ARG A 220 6.80 -3.11 36.87
CA ARG A 220 8.03 -3.46 37.60
C ARG A 220 8.23 -4.97 37.70
N MET A 221 7.17 -5.75 37.91
CA MET A 221 7.25 -7.22 37.93
C MET A 221 7.77 -7.79 36.60
N LEU A 222 7.40 -7.19 35.47
CA LEU A 222 7.86 -7.62 34.15
C LEU A 222 9.34 -7.26 33.90
N LEU A 223 9.81 -6.14 34.46
CA LEU A 223 11.24 -5.81 34.45
C LEU A 223 12.06 -6.82 35.27
N GLU A 224 11.55 -7.26 36.42
CA GLU A 224 12.21 -8.29 37.25
C GLU A 224 12.28 -9.63 36.53
N LYS A 225 11.31 -9.93 35.66
CA LYS A 225 11.32 -11.11 34.78
C LYS A 225 12.26 -10.99 33.56
N GLY A 226 12.88 -9.83 33.33
CA GLY A 226 13.93 -9.65 32.33
C GLY A 226 13.56 -8.84 31.09
N VAL A 227 12.36 -8.26 31.03
CA VAL A 227 12.02 -7.28 29.99
C VAL A 227 12.84 -6.01 30.19
N LYS A 228 13.36 -5.41 29.11
CA LYS A 228 14.17 -4.19 29.24
C LYS A 228 13.34 -2.94 29.54
N LYS A 229 12.21 -2.77 28.83
CA LYS A 229 11.32 -1.62 28.94
C LYS A 229 9.87 -2.07 28.80
N VAL A 230 9.02 -1.58 29.68
CA VAL A 230 7.57 -1.78 29.63
C VAL A 230 6.92 -0.43 29.37
N LEU A 231 6.14 -0.32 28.30
CA LEU A 231 5.39 0.87 27.95
C LEU A 231 3.90 0.56 28.06
N VAL A 232 3.29 0.96 29.16
CA VAL A 232 1.87 0.73 29.44
C VAL A 232 1.04 1.85 28.80
N THR A 233 0.08 1.49 27.95
CA THR A 233 -0.91 2.45 27.42
C THR A 233 -2.06 2.63 28.41
N LEU A 234 -2.47 3.88 28.67
CA LEU A 234 -3.41 4.27 29.73
C LEU A 234 -4.63 5.03 29.16
N GLY A 235 -4.99 4.75 27.91
CA GLY A 235 -6.07 5.43 27.20
C GLY A 235 -5.88 6.95 27.16
N ALA A 236 -6.89 7.68 27.64
CA ALA A 236 -6.86 9.15 27.68
C ALA A 236 -5.76 9.74 28.59
N ARG A 237 -5.17 8.94 29.49
CA ARG A 237 -4.05 9.35 30.36
C ARG A 237 -2.68 9.24 29.67
N GLY A 238 -2.65 8.88 28.39
CA GLY A 238 -1.42 8.71 27.63
C GLY A 238 -0.78 7.35 27.86
N ALA A 239 0.49 7.34 28.23
CA ALA A 239 1.30 6.14 28.44
C ALA A 239 2.29 6.30 29.61
N MET A 240 2.79 5.18 30.11
CA MET A 240 3.81 5.12 31.15
C MET A 240 4.94 4.19 30.73
N ILE A 241 6.17 4.72 30.72
CA ILE A 241 7.38 3.97 30.45
C ILE A 241 8.03 3.59 31.78
N VAL A 242 8.26 2.31 31.98
CA VAL A 242 8.98 1.75 33.12
C VAL A 242 10.20 1.01 32.58
N GLU A 243 11.40 1.45 32.96
CA GLU A 243 12.67 0.90 32.46
C GLU A 243 13.72 0.84 33.56
N LYS A 244 14.69 -0.07 33.42
CA LYS A 244 15.92 -0.06 34.22
C LYS A 244 16.94 0.88 33.61
N THR A 245 17.51 1.75 34.43
CA THR A 245 18.63 2.63 34.06
C THR A 245 19.96 1.85 34.09
N ASP A 246 21.03 2.47 33.58
CA ASP A 246 22.39 1.91 33.61
C ASP A 246 22.91 1.68 35.05
N GLU A 247 22.32 2.37 36.04
CA GLU A 247 22.62 2.23 37.47
C GLU A 247 21.76 1.16 38.17
N ASP A 248 20.99 0.36 37.40
CA ASP A 248 20.03 -0.65 37.86
C ASP A 248 18.87 -0.09 38.70
N GLU A 249 18.67 1.24 38.69
CA GLU A 249 17.49 1.90 39.25
C GLU A 249 16.32 1.84 38.26
N VAL A 250 15.10 1.64 38.78
CA VAL A 250 13.89 1.68 37.95
C VAL A 250 13.41 3.12 37.80
N LYS A 251 13.36 3.59 36.55
CA LYS A 251 12.82 4.89 36.18
C LYS A 251 11.39 4.73 35.63
N VAL A 252 10.51 5.64 36.05
CA VAL A 252 9.12 5.72 35.60
C VAL A 252 8.89 7.07 34.97
N THR A 253 8.45 7.08 33.71
CA THR A 253 8.18 8.29 32.94
C THR A 253 6.74 8.26 32.45
N LYS A 254 5.92 9.22 32.87
CA LYS A 254 4.58 9.42 32.32
C LYS A 254 4.66 10.29 31.07
N VAL A 255 3.92 9.91 30.06
CA VAL A 255 3.96 10.52 28.74
C VAL A 255 2.53 10.74 28.25
N GLU A 256 2.21 11.98 27.90
CA GLU A 256 0.90 12.34 27.34
C GLU A 256 1.07 12.79 25.88
N ALA A 257 -0.05 13.03 25.18
CA ALA A 257 -0.01 13.71 23.89
C ALA A 257 0.57 15.13 24.03
N PRO A 258 1.26 15.68 23.00
CA PRO A 258 1.84 17.02 23.06
C PRO A 258 0.82 18.07 23.49
N ASP A 259 1.26 19.03 24.32
CA ASP A 259 0.38 20.09 24.83
C ASP A 259 -0.10 21.06 23.75
N ASP A 260 0.69 21.21 22.69
CA ASP A 260 0.41 22.02 21.52
C ASP A 260 -0.35 21.26 20.41
N LEU A 261 -0.84 20.03 20.69
CA LEU A 261 -1.67 19.28 19.75
C LEU A 261 -3.01 20.02 19.50
N PRO A 262 -3.32 20.46 18.26
CA PRO A 262 -4.48 21.31 18.01
C PRO A 262 -5.83 20.67 18.35
N CYS A 263 -5.97 19.36 18.13
CA CYS A 263 -7.21 18.61 18.32
C CYS A 263 -7.36 18.00 19.74
N LYS A 264 -6.52 18.40 20.70
CA LYS A 264 -6.50 17.83 22.07
C LYS A 264 -7.88 17.93 22.74
N ASN A 265 -8.60 19.02 22.51
CA ASN A 265 -9.92 19.30 23.11
C ASN A 265 -11.12 18.95 22.21
N ASP A 266 -10.90 18.41 21.02
CA ASP A 266 -11.98 17.99 20.13
C ASP A 266 -12.75 16.79 20.73
N PRO A 267 -14.03 16.57 20.37
CA PRO A 267 -14.78 15.44 20.89
C PRO A 267 -14.20 14.09 20.45
N VAL A 268 -14.26 13.07 21.31
CA VAL A 268 -13.94 11.69 20.92
C VAL A 268 -15.09 11.16 20.07
N GLU A 269 -14.79 10.65 18.88
CA GLU A 269 -15.79 10.02 18.02
C GLU A 269 -15.79 8.50 18.15
N ASP A 270 -14.61 7.88 18.11
CA ASP A 270 -14.43 6.43 18.05
C ASP A 270 -13.03 6.06 18.57
N THR A 271 -12.90 5.13 19.51
CA THR A 271 -11.60 4.75 20.08
C THR A 271 -10.98 3.51 19.44
N ILE A 272 -11.66 2.90 18.47
CA ILE A 272 -11.20 1.68 17.80
C ILE A 272 -9.87 1.95 17.07
N GLY A 273 -8.89 1.06 17.28
CA GLY A 273 -7.58 1.15 16.64
C GLY A 273 -6.62 2.16 17.27
N ALA A 274 -6.99 2.88 18.32
CA ALA A 274 -6.11 3.87 18.96
C ALA A 274 -4.79 3.25 19.50
N GLY A 275 -4.86 2.05 20.09
CA GLY A 275 -3.67 1.32 20.53
C GLY A 275 -2.79 0.86 19.36
N ASP A 276 -3.39 0.50 18.23
CA ASP A 276 -2.67 0.11 17.03
C ASP A 276 -2.01 1.35 16.37
N ALA A 277 -2.71 2.48 16.35
CA ALA A 277 -2.18 3.79 15.93
C ALA A 277 -0.96 4.18 16.78
N PHE A 278 -1.05 4.01 18.10
CA PHE A 278 0.06 4.23 19.01
C PHE A 278 1.26 3.36 18.68
N CYS A 279 1.08 2.04 18.51
CA CYS A 279 2.19 1.12 18.25
C CYS A 279 2.86 1.37 16.89
N GLY A 280 2.08 1.63 15.84
CA GLY A 280 2.59 1.98 14.52
C GLY A 280 3.36 3.30 14.52
N ALA A 281 2.82 4.33 15.19
CA ALA A 281 3.48 5.63 15.32
C ALA A 281 4.77 5.54 16.13
N LEU A 282 4.75 4.84 17.26
CA LEU A 282 5.94 4.64 18.10
C LEU A 282 7.07 3.99 17.28
N SER A 283 6.75 2.92 16.55
CA SER A 283 7.70 2.20 15.71
C SER A 283 8.30 3.09 14.62
N THR A 284 7.47 3.96 14.04
CA THR A 284 7.88 4.95 13.04
C THR A 284 8.88 5.96 13.62
N TYR A 285 8.56 6.56 14.77
CA TYR A 285 9.44 7.55 15.40
C TYR A 285 10.75 6.94 15.91
N LEU A 286 10.71 5.71 16.44
CA LEU A 286 11.93 4.98 16.83
C LEU A 286 12.80 4.66 15.61
N THR A 287 12.20 4.24 14.50
CA THR A 287 12.92 4.01 13.23
C THR A 287 13.55 5.30 12.70
N ALA A 288 12.88 6.44 12.90
CA ALA A 288 13.41 7.76 12.56
C ALA A 288 14.49 8.28 13.56
N GLY A 289 14.81 7.52 14.60
CA GLY A 289 15.89 7.82 15.54
C GLY A 289 15.49 8.72 16.72
N LEU A 290 14.20 8.88 17.01
CA LEU A 290 13.77 9.63 18.19
C LEU A 290 14.02 8.83 19.48
N PRO A 291 14.38 9.50 20.59
CA PRO A 291 14.38 8.88 21.91
C PRO A 291 13.00 8.31 22.28
N LEU A 292 12.97 7.25 23.09
CA LEU A 292 11.73 6.54 23.42
C LEU A 292 10.65 7.44 24.03
N SER A 293 11.01 8.35 24.95
CA SER A 293 10.06 9.29 25.56
C SER A 293 9.39 10.19 24.53
N ASP A 294 10.17 10.68 23.57
CA ASP A 294 9.73 11.63 22.55
C ASP A 294 8.90 10.91 21.49
N ALA A 295 9.32 9.69 21.11
CA ALA A 295 8.57 8.81 20.25
C ALA A 295 7.21 8.44 20.87
N ALA A 296 7.16 8.12 22.17
CA ALA A 296 5.94 7.80 22.89
C ALA A 296 5.01 9.02 23.01
N ASN A 297 5.55 10.22 23.26
CA ASN A 297 4.78 11.46 23.34
C ASN A 297 4.07 11.74 22.00
N ARG A 298 4.79 11.64 20.90
CA ARG A 298 4.23 11.83 19.56
C ARG A 298 3.28 10.70 19.18
N ALA A 299 3.56 9.46 19.57
CA ALA A 299 2.64 8.33 19.38
C ALA A 299 1.32 8.53 20.14
N CYS A 300 1.34 9.07 21.36
CA CYS A 300 0.13 9.51 22.07
C CYS A 300 -0.64 10.58 21.30
N GLY A 301 0.07 11.52 20.65
CA GLY A 301 -0.55 12.51 19.77
C GLY A 301 -1.23 11.91 18.54
N VAL A 302 -0.57 10.97 17.86
CA VAL A 302 -1.15 10.25 16.70
C VAL A 302 -2.39 9.44 17.11
N ALA A 303 -2.32 8.70 18.22
CA ALA A 303 -3.48 8.00 18.77
C ALA A 303 -4.60 8.98 19.19
N SER A 304 -4.25 10.13 19.75
CA SER A 304 -5.23 11.16 20.09
C SER A 304 -5.91 11.77 18.86
N MET A 305 -5.23 11.85 17.71
CA MET A 305 -5.84 12.26 16.45
C MET A 305 -6.76 11.18 15.90
N SER A 306 -6.35 9.91 15.96
CA SER A 306 -7.14 8.80 15.42
C SER A 306 -8.52 8.70 16.08
N VAL A 307 -8.62 8.99 17.38
CA VAL A 307 -9.92 8.88 18.07
C VAL A 307 -10.93 9.98 17.75
N ARG A 308 -10.55 10.98 16.94
CA ARG A 308 -11.41 12.09 16.48
C ARG A 308 -12.14 11.77 15.19
N LYS A 309 -11.92 10.59 14.60
CA LYS A 309 -12.56 10.15 13.37
C LYS A 309 -12.95 8.69 13.49
N ARG A 310 -14.10 8.32 12.93
CA ARG A 310 -14.57 6.93 12.93
C ARG A 310 -13.69 5.98 12.10
N GLY A 311 -13.61 4.75 12.59
CA GLY A 311 -13.05 3.60 11.89
C GLY A 311 -11.53 3.49 12.01
N ALA A 312 -11.04 2.31 12.40
CA ALA A 312 -9.62 2.02 12.68
C ALA A 312 -8.65 2.62 11.65
N GLN A 313 -8.43 1.94 10.53
CA GLN A 313 -7.43 2.37 9.55
C GLN A 313 -7.76 3.70 8.86
N THR A 314 -9.06 4.00 8.68
CA THR A 314 -9.53 5.24 8.05
C THR A 314 -9.35 6.48 8.94
N SER A 315 -9.11 6.29 10.24
CA SER A 315 -8.91 7.37 11.20
C SER A 315 -7.45 7.82 11.33
N TYR A 316 -6.49 7.03 10.84
CA TYR A 316 -5.08 7.34 11.03
C TYR A 316 -4.66 8.60 10.25
N PRO A 317 -3.89 9.51 10.86
CA PRO A 317 -3.53 10.76 10.24
C PRO A 317 -2.49 10.56 9.13
N THR A 318 -2.67 11.30 8.04
CA THR A 318 -1.76 11.35 6.89
C THR A 318 -0.84 12.57 6.97
N PRO A 319 0.27 12.62 6.20
CA PRO A 319 1.30 13.65 6.36
C PRO A 319 0.78 15.08 6.15
N ASP A 320 -0.25 15.25 5.33
CA ASP A 320 -0.89 16.53 5.01
C ASP A 320 -1.67 17.14 6.18
N ILE A 321 -2.11 16.33 7.14
CA ILE A 321 -2.85 16.79 8.33
C ILE A 321 -2.06 16.66 9.63
N LEU A 322 -0.82 16.15 9.58
CA LEU A 322 0.03 16.04 10.76
C LEU A 322 0.52 17.44 11.22
N PRO A 323 0.17 17.86 12.45
CA PRO A 323 0.65 19.13 13.00
C PRO A 323 2.16 19.07 13.28
N GLU A 324 2.80 20.23 13.34
CA GLU A 324 4.25 20.39 13.52
C GLU A 324 4.79 19.61 14.74
N CYS A 325 4.04 19.59 15.85
CA CYS A 325 4.41 18.86 17.06
C CYS A 325 4.53 17.33 16.87
N LEU A 326 3.95 16.78 15.79
CA LEU A 326 4.03 15.38 15.41
C LEU A 326 5.01 15.14 14.24
N GLN A 327 5.42 16.16 13.49
CA GLN A 327 6.39 16.02 12.40
C GLN A 327 7.83 15.83 12.91
N LEU A 328 8.64 15.02 12.21
CA LEU A 328 10.04 14.81 12.60
C LEU A 328 10.80 16.14 12.75
N PRO A 329 11.64 16.31 13.79
CA PRO A 329 12.50 17.48 13.93
C PRO A 329 13.35 17.69 12.69
N SER A 330 13.59 18.92 12.24
CA SER A 330 14.26 19.23 10.97
C SER A 330 15.65 18.61 10.77
N ASN A 331 16.35 18.20 11.84
CA ASN A 331 17.63 17.47 11.79
C ASN A 331 17.49 15.96 11.61
N LEU A 332 16.31 15.39 11.93
CA LEU A 332 15.95 13.97 11.77
C LEU A 332 14.95 13.76 10.63
N ALA A 333 14.21 14.81 10.27
CA ALA A 333 13.62 14.97 8.96
C ALA A 333 14.79 15.03 7.99
N LYS A 334 15.28 13.85 7.60
CA LYS A 334 16.11 13.74 6.42
C LYS A 334 15.40 14.55 5.35
N SER A 335 16.17 15.43 4.72
CA SER A 335 15.81 16.01 3.46
C SER A 335 15.39 14.88 2.54
N THR A 336 14.09 14.60 2.49
CA THR A 336 13.41 14.00 1.35
C THR A 336 13.36 15.07 0.26
N THR A 337 14.53 15.63 -0.09
CA THR A 337 14.81 16.08 -1.45
C THR A 337 15.62 14.99 -2.15
N THR A 338 15.22 13.74 -2.04
CA THR A 338 14.79 13.14 -3.28
C THR A 338 13.41 13.73 -3.54
N SER A 339 13.26 14.55 -4.58
CA SER A 339 11.94 14.69 -5.20
C SER A 339 11.42 13.27 -5.35
N SER A 340 10.50 12.82 -4.48
CA SER A 340 9.85 11.54 -4.67
C SER A 340 9.09 11.72 -5.95
N LYS A 341 9.68 11.21 -7.03
CA LYS A 341 9.15 11.36 -8.36
C LYS A 341 7.73 10.77 -8.29
N LYS A 342 6.72 11.63 -8.45
CA LYS A 342 5.32 11.27 -8.24
C LYS A 342 5.00 10.03 -9.07
N GLN A 343 4.29 9.06 -8.52
CA GLN A 343 4.03 7.81 -9.23
C GLN A 343 2.90 8.00 -10.24
N ILE A 344 3.12 7.63 -11.50
CA ILE A 344 2.12 7.56 -12.56
C ILE A 344 1.87 6.09 -12.89
N THR A 345 0.61 5.67 -12.80
CA THR A 345 0.22 4.32 -13.22
C THR A 345 -0.13 4.31 -14.71
N PHE A 346 0.68 3.64 -15.52
CA PHE A 346 0.36 3.31 -16.91
C PHE A 346 -0.58 2.11 -16.97
N VAL A 347 -1.81 2.37 -17.41
CA VAL A 347 -2.88 1.38 -17.48
C VAL A 347 -2.86 0.66 -18.82
N THR A 348 -2.24 -0.52 -18.85
CA THR A 348 -2.22 -1.42 -20.01
C THR A 348 -2.02 -2.87 -19.57
N GLY A 349 -2.66 -3.81 -20.28
CA GLY A 349 -2.39 -5.24 -20.15
C GLY A 349 -1.44 -5.81 -21.21
N ASN A 350 -0.94 -4.97 -22.14
CA ASN A 350 -0.08 -5.41 -23.24
C ASN A 350 1.40 -5.16 -22.90
N LYS A 351 2.16 -6.25 -22.67
CA LYS A 351 3.58 -6.21 -22.29
C LYS A 351 4.46 -5.46 -23.30
N LYS A 352 4.24 -5.67 -24.60
CA LYS A 352 5.03 -4.99 -25.64
C LYS A 352 4.75 -3.49 -25.71
N LYS A 353 3.52 -3.06 -25.39
CA LYS A 353 3.20 -1.63 -25.23
C LYS A 353 3.92 -1.03 -24.03
N LEU A 354 3.97 -1.76 -22.91
CA LEU A 354 4.71 -1.34 -21.73
C LEU A 354 6.19 -1.16 -22.07
N GLU A 355 6.82 -2.16 -22.68
CA GLU A 355 8.22 -2.12 -23.11
C GLU A 355 8.53 -0.91 -24.03
N GLU A 356 7.66 -0.62 -25.01
CA GLU A 356 7.84 0.53 -25.91
C GLU A 356 7.70 1.87 -25.16
N VAL A 357 6.76 1.97 -24.22
CA VAL A 357 6.56 3.18 -23.40
C VAL A 357 7.71 3.39 -22.40
N GLU A 358 8.19 2.32 -21.79
CA GLU A 358 9.37 2.35 -20.92
C GLU A 358 10.59 2.85 -21.69
N GLN A 359 10.82 2.37 -22.91
CA GLN A 359 11.88 2.87 -23.79
C GLN A 359 11.71 4.33 -24.22
N LEU A 360 10.48 4.86 -24.24
CA LEU A 360 10.22 6.25 -24.62
C LEU A 360 10.34 7.23 -23.44
N LEU A 361 9.97 6.81 -22.23
CA LEU A 361 9.91 7.67 -21.05
C LEU A 361 11.11 7.51 -20.09
N LEU A 362 11.68 6.31 -19.96
CA LEU A 362 12.71 6.00 -18.96
C LEU A 362 14.18 6.25 -19.34
N PRO A 363 14.61 6.40 -20.61
CA PRO A 363 16.03 6.67 -20.91
C PRO A 363 16.56 7.97 -20.29
N ASP A 364 15.68 8.94 -20.04
CA ASP A 364 15.99 10.19 -19.33
C ASP A 364 15.19 10.28 -18.02
N ALA A 365 15.11 9.19 -17.25
CA ALA A 365 14.31 9.15 -16.03
C ALA A 365 14.60 10.32 -15.07
N ASP A 366 15.83 10.86 -15.05
CA ASP A 366 16.22 12.02 -14.23
C ASP A 366 15.66 13.37 -14.70
N SER A 367 15.14 13.45 -15.92
CA SER A 367 14.52 14.66 -16.47
C SER A 367 13.02 14.80 -16.15
N ILE A 368 12.37 13.73 -15.68
CA ILE A 368 10.93 13.70 -15.45
C ILE A 368 10.68 13.53 -13.94
N PRO A 369 9.84 14.38 -13.30
CA PRO A 369 9.58 14.32 -11.86
C PRO A 369 8.59 13.20 -11.47
N PHE A 370 8.52 12.12 -12.25
CA PHE A 370 7.57 11.02 -12.07
C PHE A 370 8.23 9.63 -12.21
N THR A 371 7.70 8.65 -11.48
CA THR A 371 8.02 7.22 -11.67
C THR A 371 6.87 6.54 -12.41
N LEU A 372 7.17 5.58 -13.28
CA LEU A 372 6.16 4.83 -14.03
C LEU A 372 5.91 3.49 -13.37
N THR A 373 4.66 3.16 -13.07
CA THR A 373 4.21 1.80 -12.70
C THR A 373 3.20 1.28 -13.71
N ASN A 374 3.01 -0.05 -13.76
CA ASN A 374 2.04 -0.66 -14.67
C ASN A 374 0.91 -1.34 -13.90
N ARG A 375 -0.33 -1.15 -14.35
CA ARG A 375 -1.50 -1.88 -13.85
C ARG A 375 -2.39 -2.30 -15.01
N LYS A 376 -2.80 -3.57 -15.02
CA LYS A 376 -3.88 -4.03 -15.91
C LYS A 376 -5.22 -3.70 -15.25
N VAL A 377 -6.01 -2.85 -15.91
CA VAL A 377 -7.40 -2.56 -15.51
C VAL A 377 -8.31 -3.00 -16.65
N ASP A 378 -9.39 -3.71 -16.32
CA ASP A 378 -10.43 -4.06 -17.28
C ASP A 378 -11.34 -2.85 -17.49
N LEU A 379 -11.14 -2.15 -18.59
CA LEU A 379 -11.88 -0.93 -18.95
C LEU A 379 -12.74 -1.20 -20.19
N PRO A 380 -13.93 -0.61 -20.28
CA PRO A 380 -14.74 -0.73 -21.49
C PRO A 380 -13.99 -0.14 -22.69
N GLU A 381 -14.04 -0.84 -23.82
CA GLU A 381 -13.52 -0.32 -25.09
C GLU A 381 -14.55 0.68 -25.65
N LEU A 382 -14.30 1.97 -25.43
CA LEU A 382 -15.24 3.02 -25.78
C LEU A 382 -15.31 3.19 -27.30
N GLN A 383 -16.54 3.35 -27.79
CA GLN A 383 -16.85 3.49 -29.21
C GLN A 383 -17.06 4.96 -29.55
N GLY A 384 -16.36 5.46 -30.57
CA GLY A 384 -16.49 6.86 -31.00
C GLY A 384 -15.73 7.16 -32.28
N ASN A 385 -15.98 8.34 -32.84
CA ASN A 385 -15.30 8.84 -34.04
C ASN A 385 -14.14 9.79 -33.72
N ASP A 386 -14.02 10.23 -32.46
CA ASP A 386 -12.95 11.12 -32.00
C ASP A 386 -12.00 10.34 -31.05
N PRO A 387 -10.79 9.99 -31.52
CA PRO A 387 -9.78 9.31 -30.70
C PRO A 387 -9.39 10.08 -29.43
N ALA A 388 -9.49 11.40 -29.42
CA ALA A 388 -9.16 12.21 -28.24
C ALA A 388 -10.21 12.04 -27.14
N GLU A 389 -11.49 12.03 -27.49
CA GLU A 389 -12.58 11.82 -26.52
C GLU A 389 -12.61 10.39 -25.99
N ILE A 390 -12.30 9.39 -26.85
CA ILE A 390 -12.11 8.00 -26.42
C ILE A 390 -10.98 7.90 -25.39
N ALA A 391 -9.82 8.49 -25.69
CA ALA A 391 -8.67 8.45 -24.81
C ALA A 391 -8.92 9.20 -23.48
N LYS A 392 -9.62 10.34 -23.51
CA LYS A 392 -10.00 11.08 -22.30
C LYS A 392 -10.90 10.26 -21.40
N GLU A 393 -11.96 9.70 -21.95
CA GLU A 393 -12.95 8.95 -21.17
C GLU A 393 -12.35 7.65 -20.63
N LYS A 394 -11.48 6.98 -21.41
CA LYS A 394 -10.68 5.86 -20.94
C LYS A 394 -9.77 6.26 -19.77
N CYS A 395 -9.07 7.38 -19.89
CA CYS A 395 -8.22 7.93 -18.83
C CYS A 395 -9.03 8.27 -17.57
N ARG A 396 -10.23 8.84 -17.73
CA ARG A 396 -11.16 9.15 -16.64
C ARG A 396 -11.57 7.90 -15.87
N LEU A 397 -12.00 6.86 -16.59
CA LEU A 397 -12.40 5.58 -15.99
C LEU A 397 -11.20 4.86 -15.34
N ALA A 398 -10.03 4.93 -15.98
CA ALA A 398 -8.79 4.40 -15.45
C ALA A 398 -8.39 5.12 -14.14
N ALA A 399 -8.47 6.45 -14.09
CA ALA A 399 -8.20 7.24 -12.91
C ALA A 399 -9.18 6.91 -11.76
N GLN A 400 -10.46 6.68 -12.06
CA GLN A 400 -11.44 6.23 -11.06
C GLN A 400 -11.10 4.85 -10.49
N SER A 401 -10.60 3.94 -11.31
CA SER A 401 -10.22 2.59 -10.87
C SER A 401 -8.88 2.54 -10.13
N VAL A 402 -7.92 3.36 -10.54
CA VAL A 402 -6.59 3.45 -9.93
C VAL A 402 -6.59 4.34 -8.69
N ASN A 403 -7.47 5.34 -8.65
CA ASN A 403 -7.55 6.38 -7.61
C ASN A 403 -6.23 7.16 -7.42
N GLY A 404 -5.66 7.65 -8.52
CA GLY A 404 -4.40 8.41 -8.51
C GLY A 404 -3.96 8.84 -9.91
N PRO A 405 -2.72 9.33 -10.08
CA PRO A 405 -2.21 9.74 -11.38
C PRO A 405 -2.15 8.57 -12.36
N VAL A 406 -2.74 8.76 -13.54
CA VAL A 406 -2.90 7.70 -14.55
C VAL A 406 -2.47 8.19 -15.91
N LEU A 407 -1.83 7.27 -16.62
CA LEU A 407 -1.54 7.37 -18.04
C LEU A 407 -2.24 6.22 -18.78
N THR A 408 -2.96 6.54 -19.85
CA THR A 408 -3.53 5.58 -20.79
C THR A 408 -3.10 5.91 -22.21
N GLU A 409 -3.15 4.94 -23.12
CA GLU A 409 -3.06 5.20 -24.55
C GLU A 409 -4.08 4.40 -25.36
N ASP A 410 -4.48 4.96 -26.50
CA ASP A 410 -5.23 4.28 -27.55
C ASP A 410 -4.51 4.43 -28.88
N THR A 411 -4.43 3.31 -29.62
CA THR A 411 -3.71 3.23 -30.89
C THR A 411 -4.69 2.87 -32.00
N SER A 412 -4.68 3.66 -33.06
CA SER A 412 -5.53 3.51 -34.23
C SER A 412 -4.69 3.29 -35.49
N LEU A 413 -5.22 2.49 -36.42
CA LEU A 413 -4.73 2.41 -37.79
C LEU A 413 -5.89 2.72 -38.73
N CYS A 414 -5.76 3.79 -39.48
CA CYS A 414 -6.85 4.39 -40.24
C CYS A 414 -6.55 4.28 -41.73
N PHE A 415 -7.43 3.65 -42.50
CA PHE A 415 -7.30 3.57 -43.96
C PHE A 415 -8.07 4.72 -44.59
N ASN A 416 -7.42 5.53 -45.42
CA ASN A 416 -8.06 6.71 -46.03
C ASN A 416 -9.19 6.30 -46.98
N ALA A 417 -8.99 5.22 -47.74
CA ALA A 417 -10.01 4.64 -48.61
C ALA A 417 -11.29 4.20 -47.89
N LEU A 418 -11.20 3.91 -46.58
CA LEU A 418 -12.35 3.53 -45.74
C LEU A 418 -12.77 4.66 -44.79
N ASN A 419 -12.45 5.91 -45.13
CA ASN A 419 -12.75 7.09 -44.31
C ASN A 419 -12.28 6.95 -42.85
N GLY A 420 -11.11 6.35 -42.64
CA GLY A 420 -10.47 6.21 -41.34
C GLY A 420 -10.75 4.88 -40.61
N LEU A 421 -11.61 4.01 -41.13
CA LEU A 421 -11.74 2.64 -40.60
C LEU A 421 -10.51 1.78 -40.95
N PRO A 422 -10.15 0.77 -40.12
CA PRO A 422 -10.81 0.36 -38.88
C PRO A 422 -10.54 1.29 -37.68
N GLY A 423 -9.56 2.19 -37.76
CA GLY A 423 -9.29 3.21 -36.75
C GLY A 423 -9.03 2.61 -35.37
N PRO A 424 -9.73 3.06 -34.31
CA PRO A 424 -9.54 2.55 -32.94
C PRO A 424 -9.90 1.06 -32.80
N TYR A 425 -10.67 0.49 -33.73
CA TYR A 425 -11.05 -0.92 -33.71
C TYR A 425 -9.97 -1.86 -34.25
N ILE A 426 -8.80 -1.35 -34.63
CA ILE A 426 -7.77 -2.12 -35.34
C ILE A 426 -7.36 -3.41 -34.62
N LYS A 427 -7.33 -3.43 -33.28
CA LYS A 427 -7.02 -4.63 -32.50
C LYS A 427 -7.95 -5.79 -32.84
N TRP A 428 -9.26 -5.53 -32.89
CA TRP A 428 -10.27 -6.54 -33.18
C TRP A 428 -10.25 -6.98 -34.64
N PHE A 429 -10.05 -6.03 -35.55
CA PHE A 429 -9.89 -6.35 -36.96
C PHE A 429 -8.66 -7.22 -37.20
N LEU A 430 -7.51 -6.89 -36.59
CA LEU A 430 -6.32 -7.71 -36.69
C LEU A 430 -6.55 -9.12 -36.11
N GLU A 431 -7.21 -9.25 -34.96
CA GLU A 431 -7.49 -10.55 -34.34
C GLU A 431 -8.37 -11.44 -35.23
N LYS A 432 -9.39 -10.86 -35.88
CA LYS A 432 -10.36 -11.63 -36.68
C LYS A 432 -9.94 -11.83 -38.13
N CYS A 433 -9.26 -10.86 -38.72
CA CYS A 433 -8.91 -10.84 -40.14
C CYS A 433 -7.45 -11.25 -40.38
N GLY A 434 -6.57 -11.11 -39.39
CA GLY A 434 -5.12 -11.23 -39.57
C GLY A 434 -4.55 -10.14 -40.51
N HIS A 435 -3.23 -10.15 -40.70
CA HIS A 435 -2.55 -9.20 -41.59
C HIS A 435 -3.08 -9.28 -43.03
N ALA A 436 -3.22 -10.50 -43.57
CA ALA A 436 -3.74 -10.72 -44.92
C ALA A 436 -5.17 -10.20 -45.07
N GLY A 437 -6.05 -10.43 -44.09
CA GLY A 437 -7.41 -9.91 -44.15
C GLY A 437 -7.47 -8.38 -44.11
N LEU A 438 -6.60 -7.73 -43.32
CA LEU A 438 -6.46 -6.27 -43.32
C LEU A 438 -5.99 -5.74 -44.69
N ASN A 439 -5.07 -6.42 -45.37
CA ASN A 439 -4.70 -6.09 -46.75
C ASN A 439 -5.88 -6.26 -47.71
N ASN A 440 -6.59 -7.39 -47.62
CA ASN A 440 -7.72 -7.72 -48.49
C ASN A 440 -8.87 -6.70 -48.38
N MET A 441 -9.05 -6.07 -47.21
CA MET A 441 -10.04 -4.99 -47.02
C MET A 441 -9.81 -3.82 -47.99
N LEU A 442 -8.58 -3.63 -48.45
CA LEU A 442 -8.24 -2.57 -49.38
C LEU A 442 -8.15 -3.04 -50.83
N ASP A 443 -8.21 -4.33 -51.15
CA ASP A 443 -7.93 -4.87 -52.51
C ASP A 443 -8.69 -4.14 -53.63
N GLY A 444 -9.97 -3.83 -53.40
CA GLY A 444 -10.84 -3.13 -54.36
C GLY A 444 -10.61 -1.62 -54.50
N PHE A 445 -9.68 -1.03 -53.74
CA PHE A 445 -9.40 0.41 -53.73
C PHE A 445 -8.03 0.68 -54.34
N GLU A 446 -7.92 1.70 -55.22
CA GLU A 446 -6.61 2.16 -55.71
C GLU A 446 -5.81 2.85 -54.60
N ASP A 447 -6.50 3.58 -53.72
CA ASP A 447 -5.89 4.25 -52.58
C ASP A 447 -5.54 3.25 -51.47
N LYS A 448 -4.23 3.13 -51.20
CA LYS A 448 -3.69 2.34 -50.08
C LYS A 448 -3.12 3.22 -48.97
N SER A 449 -3.31 4.54 -49.05
CA SER A 449 -2.81 5.47 -48.04
C SER A 449 -3.54 5.24 -46.71
N ALA A 450 -2.78 5.39 -45.64
CA ALA A 450 -3.24 5.18 -44.28
C ALA A 450 -2.47 6.06 -43.32
N TYR A 451 -2.95 6.17 -42.09
CA TYR A 451 -2.19 6.78 -41.02
C TYR A 451 -2.34 5.97 -39.73
N ALA A 452 -1.25 5.95 -38.97
CA ALA A 452 -1.21 5.45 -37.62
C ALA A 452 -1.37 6.62 -36.65
N GLN A 453 -2.13 6.42 -35.57
CA GLN A 453 -2.36 7.43 -34.55
C GLN A 453 -2.31 6.82 -33.16
N THR A 454 -1.58 7.44 -32.24
CA THR A 454 -1.67 7.16 -30.80
C THR A 454 -2.15 8.42 -30.12
N VAL A 455 -3.12 8.29 -29.23
CA VAL A 455 -3.48 9.34 -28.29
C VAL A 455 -3.14 8.86 -26.89
N ALA A 456 -2.11 9.47 -26.28
CA ALA A 456 -1.85 9.31 -24.86
C ALA A 456 -2.74 10.27 -24.06
N ALA A 457 -3.28 9.82 -22.94
CA ALA A 457 -4.09 10.64 -22.05
C ALA A 457 -3.58 10.50 -20.61
N PHE A 458 -3.39 11.64 -19.95
CA PHE A 458 -2.82 11.73 -18.61
C PHE A 458 -3.69 12.59 -17.69
N THR A 459 -3.82 12.18 -16.44
CA THR A 459 -4.44 12.98 -15.37
C THR A 459 -3.77 12.72 -14.04
N MET A 460 -3.87 13.69 -13.12
CA MET A 460 -3.34 13.58 -11.76
C MET A 460 -4.25 12.78 -10.81
N GLY A 461 -5.49 12.52 -11.19
CA GLY A 461 -6.41 11.72 -10.38
C GLY A 461 -7.88 11.90 -10.74
N PRO A 462 -8.80 11.24 -10.01
CA PRO A 462 -10.23 11.42 -10.21
C PRO A 462 -10.66 12.89 -10.03
N GLY A 463 -11.33 13.46 -11.03
CA GLY A 463 -11.84 14.83 -10.98
C GLY A 463 -10.85 15.91 -11.42
N GLU A 464 -9.59 15.54 -11.67
CA GLU A 464 -8.56 16.44 -12.20
C GLU A 464 -8.66 16.59 -13.73
N GLU A 465 -8.00 17.63 -14.26
CA GLU A 465 -7.93 17.85 -15.72
C GLU A 465 -7.26 16.66 -16.42
N ILE A 466 -7.78 16.31 -17.61
CA ILE A 466 -7.24 15.24 -18.45
C ILE A 466 -6.57 15.87 -19.66
N HIS A 467 -5.26 15.68 -19.77
CA HIS A 467 -4.45 16.17 -20.88
C HIS A 467 -4.27 15.07 -21.92
N VAL A 468 -4.47 15.40 -23.19
CA VAL A 468 -4.30 14.48 -24.31
C VAL A 468 -3.14 14.88 -25.20
N PHE A 469 -2.40 13.90 -25.68
CA PHE A 469 -1.24 14.05 -26.52
C PHE A 469 -1.43 13.19 -27.76
N ASP A 470 -1.70 13.85 -28.88
CA ASP A 470 -1.85 13.19 -30.18
C ASP A 470 -0.49 12.96 -30.84
N GLY A 471 -0.27 11.76 -31.37
CA GLY A 471 0.84 11.46 -32.26
C GLY A 471 0.34 10.73 -33.49
N ARG A 472 0.68 11.25 -34.67
CA ARG A 472 0.26 10.69 -35.97
C ARG A 472 1.46 10.46 -36.88
N THR A 473 1.41 9.38 -37.65
CA THR A 473 2.34 9.10 -38.74
C THR A 473 1.58 8.66 -39.98
N ASP A 474 1.80 9.35 -41.09
CA ASP A 474 1.21 9.00 -42.39
C ASP A 474 2.05 7.95 -43.13
N GLY A 475 1.37 7.09 -43.88
CA GLY A 475 1.97 5.96 -44.56
C GLY A 475 1.01 5.30 -45.55
N LYS A 476 1.27 4.03 -45.81
CA LYS A 476 0.42 3.19 -46.66
C LYS A 476 0.39 1.76 -46.16
N ILE A 477 -0.67 1.05 -46.55
CA ILE A 477 -0.82 -0.37 -46.29
C ILE A 477 -0.14 -1.18 -47.39
N VAL A 478 0.73 -2.09 -46.97
CA VAL A 478 1.51 -2.99 -47.85
C VAL A 478 1.35 -4.43 -47.39
N SER A 479 1.69 -5.38 -48.26
CA SER A 479 1.75 -6.79 -47.87
C SER A 479 2.69 -6.99 -46.68
N ALA A 480 2.33 -7.89 -45.77
CA ALA A 480 3.09 -8.11 -44.54
C ALA A 480 4.57 -8.45 -44.79
N ARG A 481 5.48 -7.69 -44.16
CA ARG A 481 6.93 -7.93 -44.16
C ARG A 481 7.50 -7.76 -42.75
N GLY A 482 8.67 -8.35 -42.47
CA GLY A 482 9.31 -8.29 -41.14
C GLY A 482 8.76 -9.30 -40.14
N LYS A 483 8.96 -9.04 -38.83
CA LYS A 483 8.50 -9.92 -37.74
C LYS A 483 7.00 -9.76 -37.50
N LEU A 484 6.25 -10.87 -37.44
CA LEU A 484 4.78 -10.86 -37.32
C LEU A 484 4.25 -10.85 -35.87
N ASP A 485 5.11 -10.57 -34.89
CA ASP A 485 4.85 -10.82 -33.48
C ASP A 485 4.28 -9.60 -32.73
N PHE A 486 4.12 -8.45 -33.39
CA PHE A 486 3.59 -7.24 -32.75
C PHE A 486 2.59 -6.47 -33.64
N GLY A 487 1.31 -6.54 -33.27
CA GLY A 487 0.27 -5.71 -33.85
C GLY A 487 0.20 -5.76 -35.38
N TRP A 488 -0.07 -4.61 -35.97
CA TRP A 488 -0.21 -4.41 -37.41
C TRP A 488 1.06 -3.81 -38.05
N ASP A 489 2.17 -3.72 -37.30
CA ASP A 489 3.46 -3.24 -37.78
C ASP A 489 3.93 -3.87 -39.11
N PRO A 490 3.69 -5.17 -39.37
CA PRO A 490 4.12 -5.79 -40.63
C PRO A 490 3.49 -5.23 -41.89
N ILE A 491 2.32 -4.60 -41.80
CA ILE A 491 1.56 -4.15 -42.97
C ILE A 491 1.54 -2.64 -43.14
N PHE A 492 2.17 -1.89 -42.24
CA PHE A 492 2.22 -0.42 -42.31
C PHE A 492 3.62 0.07 -42.68
N GLU A 493 3.71 0.72 -43.84
CA GLU A 493 4.93 1.38 -44.34
C GLU A 493 4.77 2.90 -44.16
N PRO A 494 5.40 3.52 -43.14
CA PRO A 494 5.37 4.97 -42.96
C PRO A 494 6.13 5.66 -44.09
N HIS A 495 5.66 6.85 -44.51
CA HIS A 495 6.32 7.62 -45.58
C HIS A 495 7.78 7.97 -45.26
N GLU A 496 8.07 8.21 -43.98
CA GLU A 496 9.41 8.56 -43.49
C GLU A 496 10.28 7.32 -43.21
N GLY A 497 9.78 6.11 -43.45
CA GLY A 497 10.42 4.84 -43.10
C GLY A 497 11.42 4.27 -44.11
N GLY A 498 11.78 5.02 -45.16
CA GLY A 498 12.72 4.53 -46.17
C GLY A 498 12.26 3.28 -46.92
N GLY A 499 10.95 3.05 -47.02
CA GLY A 499 10.36 1.87 -47.68
C GLY A 499 10.29 0.61 -46.82
N LYS A 500 10.63 0.68 -45.53
CA LYS A 500 10.47 -0.40 -44.56
C LYS A 500 9.12 -0.33 -43.88
N THR A 501 8.55 -1.48 -43.50
CA THR A 501 7.43 -1.52 -42.54
C THR A 501 7.95 -1.31 -41.12
N TYR A 502 7.07 -0.97 -40.17
CA TYR A 502 7.49 -0.87 -38.75
C TYR A 502 8.11 -2.16 -38.22
N ALA A 503 7.70 -3.33 -38.73
CA ALA A 503 8.24 -4.63 -38.33
C ALA A 503 9.62 -4.95 -38.94
N GLU A 504 10.09 -4.15 -39.89
CA GLU A 504 11.42 -4.24 -40.51
C GLU A 504 12.42 -3.23 -39.92
N MET A 505 11.97 -2.35 -39.01
CA MET A 505 12.79 -1.33 -38.36
C MET A 505 13.33 -1.83 -37.02
N GLU A 506 14.52 -1.34 -36.65
CA GLU A 506 14.99 -1.47 -35.27
C GLU A 506 14.18 -0.54 -34.34
N ASN A 507 14.08 -0.88 -33.06
CA ASN A 507 13.22 -0.17 -32.11
C ASN A 507 13.51 1.33 -32.03
N GLU A 508 14.79 1.74 -32.02
CA GLU A 508 15.20 3.14 -31.97
C GLU A 508 14.78 3.91 -33.24
N GLU A 509 15.00 3.31 -34.42
CA GLU A 509 14.60 3.87 -35.72
C GLU A 509 13.08 4.05 -35.78
N LYS A 510 12.32 3.03 -35.35
CA LYS A 510 10.86 3.08 -35.28
C LYS A 510 10.38 4.16 -34.32
N ASN A 511 10.89 4.19 -33.09
CA ASN A 511 10.45 5.11 -32.03
C ASN A 511 10.67 6.58 -32.40
N ALA A 512 11.68 6.89 -33.21
CA ALA A 512 11.93 8.25 -33.69
C ALA A 512 10.82 8.80 -34.61
N ILE A 513 10.13 7.94 -35.37
CA ILE A 513 9.15 8.34 -36.39
C ILE A 513 7.73 7.83 -36.12
N SER A 514 7.55 6.97 -35.12
CA SER A 514 6.26 6.34 -34.86
C SER A 514 5.25 7.30 -34.26
N HIS A 515 3.99 7.04 -34.56
CA HIS A 515 2.83 7.69 -33.96
C HIS A 515 2.89 7.68 -32.42
N ARG A 516 3.28 6.53 -31.81
CA ARG A 516 3.51 6.43 -30.36
C ARG A 516 4.68 7.30 -29.90
N GLY A 517 5.83 7.23 -30.57
CA GLY A 517 6.99 8.06 -30.23
C GLY A 517 6.68 9.56 -30.27
N ARG A 518 5.94 10.03 -31.29
CA ARG A 518 5.48 11.41 -31.41
C ARG A 518 4.52 11.82 -30.29
N SER A 519 3.57 10.96 -29.94
CA SER A 519 2.63 11.18 -28.83
C SER A 519 3.37 11.30 -27.50
N PHE A 520 4.28 10.36 -27.22
CA PHE A 520 5.01 10.31 -25.95
C PHE A 520 6.10 11.38 -25.84
N ALA A 521 6.64 11.89 -26.95
CA ALA A 521 7.50 13.07 -26.94
C ALA A 521 6.75 14.32 -26.45
N LYS A 522 5.49 14.51 -26.87
CA LYS A 522 4.64 15.61 -26.38
C LYS A 522 4.29 15.43 -24.90
N LEU A 523 3.91 14.21 -24.50
CA LEU A 523 3.66 13.88 -23.09
C LEU A 523 4.91 14.15 -22.23
N LYS A 524 6.09 13.71 -22.67
CA LYS A 524 7.35 13.94 -21.96
C LYS A 524 7.65 15.43 -21.79
N GLY A 525 7.44 16.23 -22.83
CA GLY A 525 7.55 17.69 -22.75
C GLY A 525 6.60 18.30 -21.71
N TYR A 526 5.37 17.81 -21.64
CA TYR A 526 4.40 18.22 -20.62
C TYR A 526 4.81 17.81 -19.20
N LEU A 527 5.14 16.53 -18.99
CA LEU A 527 5.54 16.02 -17.68
C LEU A 527 6.83 16.68 -17.16
N SER A 528 7.74 17.09 -18.04
CA SER A 528 8.96 17.82 -17.66
C SER A 528 8.69 19.28 -17.26
N SER A 529 7.49 19.80 -17.54
CA SER A 529 7.06 21.16 -17.19
C SER A 529 6.23 21.24 -15.90
N LEU A 530 5.82 20.08 -15.37
CA LEU A 530 5.15 19.93 -14.06
C LEU A 530 6.20 19.89 -12.94
#